data_AF-A0A2D6W046-F1
#
_entry.id   AF-A0A2D6W046-F1
#
_cell.length_a   1.000
_cell.length_b   1.000
_cell.length_c   1.000
_cell.angle_alpha   90.00
_cell.angle_beta   90.00
_cell.angle_gamma   90.00
#
_symmetry.space_group_name_H-M   'P 1'
#
loop_
_entity.id
_entity.type
_entity.pdbx_description
1 polymer ?
#
loop_
_entity_poly.entity_id
_entity_poly.type
_entity_poly.pdbx_seq_one_letter_code
_entity_poly.pdbx_strand_id
1 'polypeptide(L)'
;MHNFKDESFIQQFLSPKVMRDLKLFAIENDDREDHYTVTAIHDDPGYRVLREKLARQYNLSYREPNIQVWSVDIRGDRSLTLRHIPVDRVPLGQETDEVLRHVHRLWGFDVHLESVDEGTLVEEHHCPPRALDDE
;
A
#
# COMPACT_ATOMS: atom_id res chain seq x y z
N MET A 1 -11.63 -4.11 29.49
CA MET A 1 -11.54 -3.01 28.51
C MET A 1 -11.21 -3.66 27.17
N HIS A 2 -12.21 -3.90 26.31
CA HIS A 2 -11.94 -4.49 25.00
C HIS A 2 -11.31 -3.40 24.12
N ASN A 3 -10.10 -3.64 23.61
CA ASN A 3 -9.43 -2.72 22.70
C ASN A 3 -10.21 -2.71 21.37
N PHE A 4 -11.10 -1.75 21.19
CA PHE A 4 -11.79 -1.50 19.91
C PHE A 4 -10.94 -0.59 19.00
N LYS A 5 -9.62 -0.82 18.95
CA LYS A 5 -8.68 0.01 18.18
C LYS A 5 -8.42 -0.49 16.76
N ASP A 6 -9.18 -1.50 16.34
CA ASP A 6 -8.98 -2.19 15.08
C ASP A 6 -10.19 -2.04 14.16
N GLU A 7 -9.99 -2.38 12.88
CA GLU A 7 -11.01 -2.44 11.82
C GLU A 7 -12.31 -3.17 12.22
N SER A 8 -12.23 -4.08 13.19
CA SER A 8 -13.34 -4.87 13.72
C SER A 8 -14.45 -4.01 14.36
N PHE A 9 -14.11 -2.83 14.89
CA PHE A 9 -15.12 -1.92 15.45
C PHE A 9 -16.12 -1.46 14.38
N ILE A 10 -15.63 -1.11 13.20
CA ILE A 10 -16.47 -0.65 12.08
C ILE A 10 -17.34 -1.81 11.59
N GLN A 11 -16.77 -3.02 11.48
CA GLN A 11 -17.52 -4.22 11.06
C GLN A 11 -18.69 -4.55 11.99
N GLN A 12 -18.45 -4.45 13.31
CA GLN A 12 -19.41 -4.86 14.33
C GLN A 12 -20.46 -3.79 14.62
N PHE A 13 -20.08 -2.51 14.65
CA PHE A 13 -20.90 -1.45 15.23
C PHE A 13 -21.40 -0.38 14.24
N LEU A 14 -20.91 -0.34 12.99
CA LEU A 14 -21.44 0.59 12.00
C LEU A 14 -22.85 0.15 11.55
N SER A 15 -23.86 0.85 12.07
CA SER A 15 -25.27 0.51 11.81
C SER A 15 -25.77 1.03 10.45
N PRO A 16 -26.76 0.36 9.82
CA PRO A 16 -27.46 0.85 8.63
C PRO A 16 -28.00 2.27 8.76
N LYS A 17 -28.47 2.65 9.95
CA LYS A 17 -28.94 4.02 10.20
C LYS A 17 -27.83 5.04 9.99
N VAL A 18 -26.68 4.84 10.62
CA VAL A 18 -25.53 5.75 10.48
C VAL A 18 -25.05 5.81 9.03
N MET A 19 -24.98 4.66 8.34
CA MET A 19 -24.58 4.62 6.92
C MET A 19 -25.52 5.42 6.02
N ARG A 20 -26.85 5.36 6.28
CA ARG A 20 -27.84 6.17 5.56
C ARG A 20 -27.78 7.65 5.93
N ASP A 21 -27.68 7.97 7.21
CA ASP A 21 -27.62 9.34 7.70
C ASP A 21 -26.37 10.08 7.15
N LEU A 22 -25.24 9.37 7.04
CA LEU A 22 -24.00 9.87 6.42
C LEU A 22 -23.96 9.72 4.89
N LYS A 23 -24.98 9.12 4.28
CA LYS A 23 -25.08 8.85 2.84
C LYS A 23 -23.85 8.15 2.27
N LEU A 24 -23.35 7.13 2.96
CA LEU A 24 -22.15 6.41 2.53
C LEU A 24 -22.36 5.73 1.18
N PHE A 25 -21.30 5.69 0.39
CA PHE A 25 -21.21 4.95 -0.86
C PHE A 25 -19.74 4.55 -1.09
N ALA A 26 -19.51 3.51 -1.87
CA ALA A 26 -18.20 3.03 -2.22
C ALA A 26 -17.92 3.32 -3.70
N ILE A 27 -16.72 3.84 -3.96
CA ILE A 27 -16.21 4.05 -5.31
C ILE A 27 -15.08 3.04 -5.55
N GLU A 28 -15.01 2.54 -6.76
CA GLU A 28 -13.89 1.79 -7.29
C GLU A 28 -13.18 2.65 -8.34
N ASN A 29 -11.86 2.71 -8.21
CA ASN A 29 -10.95 3.40 -9.12
C ASN A 29 -9.97 2.35 -9.64
N ASP A 30 -10.26 1.80 -10.81
CA ASP A 30 -9.34 0.93 -11.53
C ASP A 30 -8.52 1.79 -12.49
N ASP A 31 -7.20 1.71 -12.41
CA ASP A 31 -6.26 2.41 -13.31
C ASP A 31 -6.43 2.01 -14.79
N ARG A 32 -7.16 0.93 -15.06
CA ARG A 32 -7.48 0.45 -16.41
C ARG A 32 -8.79 0.98 -16.98
N GLU A 33 -9.60 1.68 -16.17
CA GLU A 33 -10.91 2.18 -16.56
C GLU A 33 -10.93 3.72 -16.58
N ASP A 34 -11.48 4.30 -17.64
CA ASP A 34 -11.59 5.77 -17.78
C ASP A 34 -12.70 6.39 -16.90
N HIS A 35 -13.37 5.59 -16.08
CA HIS A 35 -14.51 6.01 -15.28
C HIS A 35 -14.51 5.38 -13.89
N TYR A 36 -15.05 6.13 -12.93
CA TYR A 36 -15.28 5.63 -11.58
C TYR A 36 -16.57 4.83 -11.50
N THR A 37 -16.53 3.69 -10.82
CA THR A 37 -17.71 2.85 -10.61
C THR A 37 -18.18 2.95 -9.16
N VAL A 38 -19.47 3.24 -8.96
CA VAL A 38 -20.10 3.14 -7.63
C VAL A 38 -20.45 1.68 -7.37
N THR A 39 -19.70 1.04 -6.49
CA THR A 39 -19.82 -0.41 -6.22
C THR A 39 -20.82 -0.75 -5.12
N ALA A 40 -21.12 0.20 -4.23
CA ALA A 40 -22.14 0.04 -3.20
C ALA A 40 -22.68 1.40 -2.74
N ILE A 41 -23.94 1.43 -2.32
CA ILE A 41 -24.59 2.59 -1.72
C ILE A 41 -25.19 2.20 -0.36
N HIS A 42 -25.74 3.16 0.37
CA HIS A 42 -26.30 2.96 1.71
C HIS A 42 -27.68 2.29 1.68
N ASP A 43 -27.78 1.13 1.04
CA ASP A 43 -28.95 0.25 0.97
C ASP A 43 -28.68 -1.15 1.56
N ASP A 44 -29.72 -1.98 1.67
CA ASP A 44 -29.65 -3.31 2.28
C ASP A 44 -28.52 -4.19 1.70
N PRO A 45 -28.34 -4.35 0.38
CA PRO A 45 -27.21 -5.11 -0.17
C PRO A 45 -25.86 -4.40 0.02
N GLY A 46 -25.82 -3.07 0.02
CA GLY A 46 -24.59 -2.29 0.12
C GLY A 46 -24.02 -2.20 1.54
N TYR A 47 -24.81 -2.35 2.60
CA TYR A 47 -24.35 -2.19 3.99
C TYR A 47 -23.20 -3.12 4.40
N ARG A 48 -23.15 -4.33 3.85
CA ARG A 48 -22.02 -5.24 4.11
C ARG A 48 -20.76 -4.74 3.43
N VAL A 49 -20.85 -4.39 2.14
CA VAL A 49 -19.73 -3.90 1.34
C VAL A 49 -19.17 -2.58 1.89
N LEU A 50 -20.05 -1.66 2.30
CA LEU A 50 -19.67 -0.39 2.90
C LEU A 50 -18.91 -0.59 4.22
N ARG A 51 -19.36 -1.51 5.07
CA ARG A 51 -18.65 -1.86 6.30
C ARG A 51 -17.27 -2.44 6.02
N GLU A 52 -17.19 -3.38 5.08
CA GLU A 52 -15.92 -4.02 4.69
C GLU A 52 -14.92 -3.01 4.12
N LYS A 53 -15.34 -2.19 3.15
CA LYS A 53 -14.46 -1.19 2.54
C LYS A 53 -14.04 -0.11 3.55
N LEU A 54 -14.96 0.36 4.40
CA LEU A 54 -14.61 1.36 5.41
C LEU A 54 -13.69 0.76 6.48
N ALA A 55 -13.95 -0.45 6.95
CA ALA A 55 -13.09 -1.14 7.92
C ALA A 55 -11.66 -1.31 7.40
N ARG A 56 -11.51 -1.72 6.14
CA ARG A 56 -10.20 -1.90 5.49
C ARG A 56 -9.37 -0.62 5.47
N GLN A 57 -9.98 0.56 5.32
CA GLN A 57 -9.26 1.84 5.37
C GLN A 57 -8.62 2.14 6.74
N TYR A 58 -9.16 1.55 7.81
CA TYR A 58 -8.62 1.67 9.17
C TYR A 58 -7.66 0.53 9.53
N ASN A 59 -7.47 -0.45 8.64
CA ASN A 59 -6.47 -1.49 8.81
C ASN A 59 -5.07 -0.89 8.59
N LEU A 60 -4.24 -0.89 9.64
CA LEU A 60 -2.89 -0.33 9.59
C LEU A 60 -2.02 -1.05 8.55
N SER A 61 -2.15 -2.37 8.43
CA SER A 61 -1.41 -3.18 7.45
C SER A 61 -1.75 -2.84 6.00
N TYR A 62 -2.89 -2.20 5.76
CA TYR A 62 -3.28 -1.74 4.42
C TYR A 62 -2.82 -0.30 4.14
N ARG A 63 -2.43 0.46 5.18
CA ARG A 63 -1.91 1.84 5.03
C ARG A 63 -0.40 1.87 4.89
N GLU A 64 0.29 0.89 5.45
CA GLU A 64 1.74 0.79 5.38
C GLU A 64 2.17 0.00 4.13
N PRO A 65 3.13 0.50 3.35
CA PRO A 65 3.63 -0.23 2.19
C PRO A 65 4.32 -1.52 2.64
N ASN A 66 4.05 -2.62 1.94
CA ASN A 66 4.67 -3.91 2.21
C ASN A 66 6.08 -3.93 1.63
N ILE A 67 7.06 -3.48 2.42
CA ILE A 67 8.48 -3.46 2.05
C ILE A 67 9.22 -4.49 2.90
N GLN A 68 9.93 -5.40 2.25
CA GLN A 68 10.65 -6.49 2.89
C GLN A 68 12.13 -6.41 2.56
N VAL A 69 12.98 -6.79 3.52
CA VAL A 69 14.39 -7.06 3.23
C VAL A 69 14.45 -8.37 2.46
N TRP A 70 14.78 -8.28 1.18
CA TRP A 70 14.80 -9.43 0.28
C TRP A 70 16.15 -10.13 0.28
N SER A 71 17.23 -9.36 0.13
CA SER A 71 18.59 -9.89 0.15
C SER A 71 19.59 -8.88 0.68
N VAL A 72 20.69 -9.40 1.19
CA VAL A 72 21.87 -8.62 1.59
C VAL A 72 23.09 -9.30 1.00
N ASP A 73 23.90 -8.58 0.21
CA ASP A 73 25.14 -9.13 -0.34
C ASP A 73 26.28 -9.07 0.68
N ILE A 74 26.27 -10.00 1.64
CA ILE A 74 27.27 -10.04 2.73
C ILE A 74 28.70 -10.29 2.19
N ARG A 75 28.86 -10.84 0.98
CA ARG A 75 30.16 -11.31 0.47
C ARG A 75 30.77 -10.37 -0.58
N GLY A 76 29.97 -9.58 -1.27
CA GLY A 76 30.43 -8.61 -2.24
C GLY A 76 30.38 -7.18 -1.70
N ASP A 77 29.48 -6.38 -2.25
CA ASP A 77 29.44 -4.93 -2.03
C ASP A 77 28.66 -4.52 -0.77
N ARG A 78 28.03 -5.47 -0.07
CA ARG A 78 27.17 -5.24 1.10
C ARG A 78 25.91 -4.48 0.77
N SER A 79 25.47 -4.49 -0.48
CA SER A 79 24.21 -3.89 -0.89
C SER A 79 23.01 -4.55 -0.20
N LEU A 80 21.99 -3.74 0.06
CA LEU A 80 20.69 -4.15 0.61
C LEU A 80 19.63 -4.07 -0.49
N THR A 81 19.00 -5.20 -0.80
CA THR A 81 17.84 -5.24 -1.69
C THR A 81 16.57 -5.28 -0.84
N LEU A 82 15.77 -4.24 -0.98
CA LEU A 82 14.40 -4.15 -0.49
C LEU A 82 13.45 -4.56 -1.61
N ARG A 83 12.38 -5.27 -1.24
CA ARG A 83 11.29 -5.61 -2.15
C ARG A 83 9.98 -5.06 -1.64
N HIS A 84 9.35 -4.23 -2.47
CA HIS A 84 8.00 -3.76 -2.29
C HIS A 84 7.02 -4.69 -3.02
N ILE A 85 5.97 -5.13 -2.33
CA ILE A 85 4.86 -5.88 -2.93
C ILE A 85 3.64 -4.95 -2.93
N PRO A 86 3.24 -4.40 -4.09
CA PRO A 86 2.08 -3.53 -4.20
C PRO A 86 0.81 -4.22 -3.72
N VAL A 87 -0.03 -3.49 -3.00
CA VAL A 87 -1.38 -3.92 -2.66
C VAL A 87 -2.35 -3.16 -3.56
N ASP A 88 -3.23 -3.89 -4.26
CA ASP A 88 -4.20 -3.33 -5.21
C ASP A 88 -3.55 -2.43 -6.28
N ARG A 89 -2.35 -2.81 -6.76
CA ARG A 89 -1.55 -2.08 -7.77
C ARG A 89 -1.23 -0.64 -7.39
N VAL A 90 -1.30 -0.29 -6.09
CA VAL A 90 -0.95 1.05 -5.62
C VAL A 90 0.58 1.17 -5.58
N PRO A 91 1.18 2.11 -6.35
CA PRO A 91 2.62 2.34 -6.33
C PRO A 91 3.06 3.06 -5.05
N LEU A 92 4.36 3.11 -4.81
CA LEU A 92 4.89 3.93 -3.73
C LEU A 92 4.73 5.42 -4.03
N GLY A 93 4.74 6.24 -2.99
CA GLY A 93 4.59 7.70 -3.11
C GLY A 93 5.88 8.39 -3.59
N GLN A 94 5.78 9.69 -3.87
CA GLN A 94 6.92 10.52 -4.27
C GLN A 94 8.02 10.64 -3.20
N GLU A 95 7.70 10.32 -1.94
CA GLU A 95 8.67 10.33 -0.83
C GLU A 95 9.60 9.11 -0.82
N THR A 96 9.43 8.16 -1.75
CA THR A 96 10.21 6.92 -1.82
C THR A 96 11.71 7.19 -1.90
N ASP A 97 12.13 8.12 -2.76
CA ASP A 97 13.55 8.45 -2.92
C ASP A 97 14.13 9.05 -1.63
N GLU A 98 13.36 9.88 -0.93
CA GLU A 98 13.77 10.45 0.35
C GLU A 98 13.96 9.36 1.41
N VAL A 99 12.99 8.46 1.55
CA VAL A 99 13.08 7.32 2.48
C VAL A 99 14.27 6.43 2.13
N LEU A 100 14.48 6.12 0.84
CA LEU A 100 15.59 5.29 0.39
C LEU A 100 16.95 5.93 0.74
N ARG A 101 17.10 7.26 0.62
CA ARG A 101 18.30 7.98 1.06
C ARG A 101 18.55 7.87 2.56
N HIS A 102 17.50 7.82 3.38
CA HIS A 102 17.63 7.59 4.82
C HIS A 102 18.04 6.14 5.12
N VAL A 103 17.46 5.16 4.43
CA VAL A 103 17.86 3.75 4.57
C VAL A 103 19.33 3.58 4.18
N HIS A 104 19.74 4.12 3.03
CA HIS A 104 21.15 4.11 2.60
C HIS A 104 22.09 4.74 3.64
N ARG A 105 21.70 5.87 4.24
CA ARG A 105 22.50 6.52 5.30
C ARG A 105 22.65 5.64 6.55
N LEU A 106 21.60 4.92 6.93
CA LEU A 106 21.62 4.02 8.10
C LEU A 106 22.38 2.72 7.80
N TRP A 107 22.23 2.19 6.59
CA TRP A 107 22.86 0.94 6.17
C TRP A 107 24.35 1.11 5.85
N GLY A 108 24.73 2.23 5.21
CA GLY A 108 26.11 2.59 4.89
C GLY A 108 26.65 2.02 3.57
N PHE A 109 25.83 1.27 2.83
CA PHE A 109 26.12 0.71 1.50
C PHE A 109 24.93 0.93 0.56
N ASP A 110 25.12 0.61 -0.71
CA ASP A 110 24.11 0.70 -1.75
C ASP A 110 22.81 0.00 -1.34
N VAL A 111 21.69 0.68 -1.59
CA VAL A 111 20.35 0.17 -1.34
C VAL A 111 19.58 0.18 -2.64
N HIS A 112 18.91 -0.92 -2.92
CA HIS A 112 18.08 -1.12 -4.09
C HIS A 112 16.67 -1.44 -3.61
N LEU A 113 15.66 -0.83 -4.22
CA LEU A 113 14.27 -1.08 -3.92
C LEU A 113 13.57 -1.52 -5.20
N GLU A 114 13.10 -2.77 -5.19
CA GLU A 114 12.37 -3.39 -6.30
C GLU A 114 10.88 -3.48 -5.94
N SER A 115 10.01 -2.84 -6.70
CA SER A 115 8.57 -3.10 -6.65
C SER A 115 8.25 -4.28 -7.57
N VAL A 116 7.72 -5.36 -7.01
CA VAL A 116 7.38 -6.58 -7.76
C VAL A 116 5.90 -6.88 -7.63
N ASP A 117 5.18 -6.85 -8.75
CA ASP A 117 3.76 -7.20 -8.85
C ASP A 117 3.60 -8.48 -9.67
N GLU A 118 2.92 -9.49 -9.11
CA GLU A 118 2.73 -10.83 -9.72
C GLU A 118 4.01 -11.47 -10.29
N GLY A 119 5.18 -11.18 -9.70
CA GLY A 119 6.48 -11.69 -10.14
C GLY A 119 7.16 -10.86 -11.25
N THR A 120 6.53 -9.77 -11.69
CA THR A 120 7.08 -8.81 -12.64
C THR A 120 7.63 -7.59 -11.90
N LEU A 121 8.85 -7.16 -12.25
CA LEU A 121 9.42 -5.91 -11.75
C LEU A 121 8.67 -4.74 -12.40
N VAL A 122 8.00 -3.91 -11.59
CA VAL A 122 7.22 -2.76 -12.06
C VAL A 122 7.94 -1.42 -11.87
N GLU A 123 8.77 -1.32 -10.85
CA GLU A 123 9.51 -0.09 -10.52
C GLU A 123 10.79 -0.44 -9.77
N GLU A 124 11.87 0.31 -9.99
CA GLU A 124 13.15 0.10 -9.34
C GLU A 124 13.74 1.46 -8.91
N HIS A 125 14.20 1.55 -7.66
CA HIS A 125 14.89 2.72 -7.13
C HIS A 125 16.26 2.33 -6.58
N HIS A 126 17.24 3.20 -6.76
CA HIS A 126 18.60 2.98 -6.29
C HIS A 126 19.12 4.17 -5.49
N CYS A 127 19.80 3.87 -4.39
CA CYS A 127 20.58 4.83 -3.65
C CYS A 127 21.94 4.21 -3.31
N PRO A 128 23.06 4.69 -3.88
CA PRO A 128 23.17 5.80 -4.84
C PRO A 128 22.51 5.48 -6.20
N PRO A 129 22.16 6.50 -7.01
CA PRO A 129 21.65 6.28 -8.36
C PRO A 129 22.66 5.46 -9.18
N ARG A 130 22.21 4.42 -9.87
CA ARG A 130 23.06 3.73 -10.85
C ARG A 130 23.41 4.71 -11.96
N ALA A 131 24.65 4.66 -12.45
CA ALA A 131 25.00 5.39 -13.67
C ALA A 131 24.06 4.90 -14.78
N LEU A 132 23.38 5.83 -15.46
CA LEU A 132 22.73 5.52 -16.71
C LEU A 132 23.86 5.12 -17.66
N ASP A 133 23.90 3.85 -18.05
CA ASP A 133 24.72 3.44 -19.18
C ASP A 133 24.12 4.13 -20.42
N ASP A 134 24.72 5.26 -20.80
CA ASP A 134 24.47 5.92 -22.09
C ASP A 134 25.00 4.99 -23.19
N GLU A 135 24.16 4.07 -23.68
CA GLU A 135 24.33 3.39 -24.99
C GLU A 135 23.66 4.16 -26.13
#